data_AF-A0AAE3RB98-F1
#
_entry.id   AF-A0AAE3RB98-F1
#
_cell.length_a   1.000
_cell.length_b   1.000
_cell.length_c   1.000
_cell.angle_alpha   90.00
_cell.angle_beta   90.00
_cell.angle_gamma   90.00
#
_symmetry.space_group_name_H-M   'P 1'
#
loop_
_entity.id
_entity.type
_entity.pdbx_description
1 polymer ?
#
loop_
_entity_poly.entity_id
_entity_poly.type
_entity_poly.pdbx_seq_one_letter_code
_entity_poly.pdbx_strand_id
1 'polypeptide(L)'
;MKTAKLKTAEMLLVRDEFTSDYTTGKLYVNGKFFCYTVEDMVRTGEITLVKVPGLTAIPEGSYKIENTYSAKFGVMMLLVLNVRGFSGIRIHNGVSAQSTEGCIVASYTRLKNGKLVKDSAWKDLRDKLAGYDTIELKIKNGAVIRLTLLTLLLIGLGAYYLYQKGTFKQLSKVLSPAW
;
A
#
# COMPACT_ATOMS: atom_id res chain seq x y z
N MET A 1 -15.73 35.15 -20.42
CA MET A 1 -14.78 34.03 -20.60
C MET A 1 -15.33 32.81 -19.89
N LYS A 2 -15.47 31.67 -20.56
CA LYS A 2 -15.80 30.40 -19.88
C LYS A 2 -14.50 29.85 -19.30
N THR A 3 -14.40 29.72 -17.98
CA THR A 3 -13.26 29.09 -17.32
C THR A 3 -13.20 27.63 -17.76
N ALA A 4 -12.09 27.21 -18.38
CA ALA A 4 -11.90 25.80 -18.72
C ALA A 4 -11.85 24.98 -17.41
N LYS A 5 -12.62 23.90 -17.35
CA LYS A 5 -12.62 23.01 -16.19
C LYS A 5 -11.30 22.23 -16.19
N LEU A 6 -10.50 22.39 -15.13
CA LEU A 6 -9.27 21.63 -14.94
C LEU A 6 -9.58 20.13 -14.94
N LYS A 7 -8.74 19.36 -15.63
CA LYS A 7 -8.86 17.92 -15.75
C LYS A 7 -7.96 17.26 -14.71
N THR A 8 -8.58 16.68 -13.67
CA THR A 8 -7.89 16.01 -12.56
C THR A 8 -7.83 14.50 -12.76
N ALA A 9 -6.67 13.90 -12.48
CA ALA A 9 -6.51 12.46 -12.33
C ALA A 9 -6.42 12.08 -10.85
N GLU A 10 -7.09 10.99 -10.49
CA GLU A 10 -7.07 10.41 -9.16
C GLU A 10 -6.30 9.10 -9.18
N MET A 11 -5.19 9.05 -8.44
CA MET A 11 -4.42 7.84 -8.21
C MET A 11 -4.69 7.35 -6.79
N LEU A 12 -4.88 6.03 -6.65
CA LEU A 12 -5.05 5.37 -5.36
C LEU A 12 -4.08 4.21 -5.27
N LEU A 13 -3.15 4.26 -4.32
CA LEU A 13 -2.28 3.16 -3.94
C LEU A 13 -2.88 2.47 -2.72
N VAL A 14 -3.30 1.21 -2.87
CA VAL A 14 -3.78 0.38 -1.77
C VAL A 14 -2.75 -0.69 -1.49
N ARG A 15 -2.11 -0.63 -0.32
CA ARG A 15 -1.14 -1.63 0.13
C ARG A 15 -1.85 -2.89 0.62
N ASP A 16 -1.33 -4.06 0.28
CA ASP A 16 -2.00 -5.34 0.55
C ASP A 16 -1.11 -6.43 1.16
N GLU A 17 0.21 -6.25 1.20
CA GLU A 17 1.14 -7.12 1.94
C GLU A 17 2.20 -6.27 2.65
N PHE A 18 2.39 -6.54 3.94
CA PHE A 18 3.32 -5.83 4.81
C PHE A 18 4.27 -6.84 5.45
N THR A 19 5.56 -6.69 5.19
CA THR A 19 6.62 -7.52 5.78
C THR A 19 7.68 -6.63 6.42
N SER A 20 8.65 -7.24 7.09
CA SER A 20 9.84 -6.53 7.59
C SER A 20 10.74 -6.03 6.47
N ASP A 21 10.60 -6.53 5.24
CA ASP A 21 11.57 -6.28 4.18
C ASP A 21 10.99 -5.40 3.07
N TYR A 22 9.67 -5.43 2.89
CA TYR A 22 8.98 -4.72 1.82
C TYR A 22 7.51 -4.50 2.15
N THR A 23 6.91 -3.58 1.43
CA THR A 23 5.45 -3.43 1.35
C THR A 23 5.04 -3.48 -0.11
N THR A 24 3.98 -4.21 -0.42
CA THR A 24 3.42 -4.23 -1.77
C THR A 24 2.03 -3.62 -1.79
N GLY A 25 1.58 -3.26 -2.98
CA GLY A 25 0.24 -2.77 -3.18
C GLY A 25 -0.22 -2.82 -4.62
N LYS A 26 -1.42 -2.29 -4.81
CA LYS A 26 -2.09 -2.12 -6.10
C LYS A 26 -2.32 -0.64 -6.33
N LEU A 27 -1.92 -0.16 -7.50
CA LEU A 27 -2.15 1.19 -7.94
C LEU A 27 -3.35 1.24 -8.87
N TYR A 28 -4.24 2.19 -8.61
CA TYR A 28 -5.43 2.46 -9.38
C TYR A 28 -5.35 3.87 -9.95
N VAL A 29 -5.87 4.07 -11.15
CA VAL A 29 -6.01 5.38 -11.80
C VAL A 29 -7.46 5.56 -12.19
N ASN A 30 -8.09 6.62 -11.69
CA ASN A 30 -9.51 6.95 -11.86
C ASN A 30 -10.41 5.74 -11.56
N GLY A 31 -10.16 5.10 -10.41
CA GLY A 31 -10.92 3.94 -9.93
C GLY A 31 -10.63 2.60 -10.62
N LYS A 32 -9.79 2.56 -11.66
CA LYS A 32 -9.44 1.32 -12.37
C LYS A 32 -8.07 0.81 -11.95
N PHE A 33 -7.96 -0.50 -11.70
CA PHE A 33 -6.67 -1.13 -11.44
C PHE A 33 -5.72 -0.86 -12.61
N PHE A 34 -4.50 -0.45 -12.28
CA PHE A 34 -3.49 -0.10 -13.26
C PHE A 34 -2.28 -1.04 -13.17
N CYS A 35 -1.65 -1.15 -12.00
CA CYS A 35 -0.47 -2.00 -11.83
C CYS A 35 -0.25 -2.43 -10.38
N TYR A 36 0.71 -3.33 -10.18
CA TYR A 36 1.25 -3.67 -8.88
C TYR A 36 2.41 -2.77 -8.51
N THR A 37 2.67 -2.68 -7.20
CA THR A 37 3.74 -1.85 -6.65
C THR A 37 4.50 -2.56 -5.55
N VAL A 38 5.76 -2.14 -5.36
CA VAL A 38 6.58 -2.48 -4.20
C VAL A 38 7.30 -1.23 -3.69
N GLU A 39 7.36 -1.10 -2.38
CA GLU A 39 8.02 -0.06 -1.61
C GLU A 39 8.86 -0.73 -0.51
N ASP A 40 9.67 0.06 0.19
CA ASP A 40 10.28 -0.35 1.47
C ASP A 40 9.21 -0.72 2.52
N MET A 41 9.62 -1.29 3.65
CA MET A 41 8.70 -1.63 4.74
C MET A 41 7.95 -0.40 5.28
N VAL A 42 6.67 -0.57 5.60
CA VAL A 42 5.93 0.40 6.43
C VAL A 42 6.39 0.25 7.88
N ARG A 43 6.96 1.32 8.44
CA ARG A 43 7.32 1.38 9.86
C ARG A 43 6.14 1.94 10.68
N THR A 44 6.03 1.55 11.94
CA THR A 44 4.99 2.05 12.88
C THR A 44 5.63 2.85 14.02
N GLY A 45 4.85 3.68 14.72
CA GLY A 45 5.33 4.51 15.85
C GLY A 45 5.86 5.89 15.44
N GLU A 46 6.61 6.58 16.32
CA GLU A 46 7.15 7.94 16.05
C GLU A 46 8.05 8.02 14.80
N ILE A 47 8.66 6.89 14.41
CA ILE A 47 9.44 6.73 13.18
C ILE A 47 8.58 6.96 11.91
N THR A 48 7.24 6.85 11.99
CA THR A 48 6.33 7.18 10.88
C THR A 48 6.40 8.65 10.45
N LEU A 49 6.85 9.54 11.34
CA LEU A 49 6.92 10.98 11.08
C LEU A 49 8.18 11.38 10.32
N VAL A 50 9.19 10.51 10.26
CA VAL A 50 10.46 10.75 9.58
C VAL A 50 10.85 9.49 8.81
N LYS A 51 10.63 9.52 7.48
CA LYS A 51 11.07 8.45 6.59
C LYS A 51 12.61 8.31 6.67
N VAL A 52 13.13 7.10 6.45
CA VAL A 52 14.57 6.84 6.34
C VAL A 52 14.85 6.37 4.91
N PRO A 53 15.84 6.93 4.18
CA PRO A 53 15.98 6.65 2.76
C PRO A 53 16.27 5.18 2.51
N GLY A 54 15.56 4.56 1.57
CA GLY A 54 15.73 3.14 1.22
C GLY A 54 15.34 2.15 2.32
N LEU A 55 14.66 2.61 3.39
CA LEU A 55 14.33 1.77 4.55
C LEU A 55 12.90 1.96 5.07
N THR A 56 12.14 2.90 4.51
CA THR A 56 10.81 3.26 5.00
C THR A 56 9.91 3.62 3.82
N ALA A 57 8.72 3.01 3.73
CA ALA A 57 7.71 3.35 2.73
C ALA A 57 7.27 4.82 2.82
N ILE A 58 6.59 5.34 1.80
CA ILE A 58 5.94 6.67 1.91
C ILE A 58 4.84 6.59 2.99
N PRO A 59 4.66 7.58 3.88
CA PRO A 59 3.55 7.56 4.82
C PRO A 59 2.18 7.48 4.11
N GLU A 60 1.15 7.02 4.82
CA GLU A 60 -0.23 7.15 4.32
C GLU A 60 -0.61 8.63 4.22
N GLY A 61 -1.45 8.97 3.25
CA GLY A 61 -1.87 10.35 3.05
C GLY A 61 -2.27 10.67 1.63
N SER A 62 -2.40 11.96 1.36
CA SER A 62 -2.67 12.51 0.04
C SER A 62 -1.47 13.36 -0.41
N TYR A 63 -1.03 13.13 -1.64
CA TYR A 63 0.13 13.77 -2.24
C TYR A 63 -0.22 14.31 -3.62
N LYS A 64 0.41 15.42 -4.01
CA LYS A 64 0.36 15.88 -5.40
C LYS A 64 1.44 15.17 -6.21
N ILE A 65 1.13 14.88 -7.46
CA ILE A 65 2.09 14.33 -8.42
C ILE A 65 2.37 15.35 -9.51
N GLU A 66 3.64 15.53 -9.84
CA GLU A 66 4.07 16.31 -11.00
C GLU A 66 4.92 15.47 -11.93
N ASN A 67 4.78 15.69 -13.24
CA ASN A 67 5.70 15.13 -14.22
C ASN A 67 6.88 16.09 -14.40
N THR A 68 8.04 15.74 -13.85
CA THR A 68 9.23 16.62 -13.89
C THR A 68 10.43 15.88 -14.47
N TYR A 69 11.36 16.64 -15.06
CA TYR A 69 12.59 16.06 -15.58
C TYR A 69 13.45 15.51 -14.43
N SER A 70 14.03 14.32 -14.63
CA SER A 70 14.99 13.74 -13.70
C SER A 70 16.39 13.76 -14.31
N ALA A 71 17.29 14.56 -13.74
CA ALA A 71 18.68 14.62 -14.19
C ALA A 71 19.41 13.27 -14.04
N LYS A 72 19.08 12.47 -13.01
CA LYS A 72 19.65 11.13 -12.78
C LYS A 72 19.32 10.16 -13.92
N PHE A 73 18.10 10.24 -14.47
CA PHE A 73 17.60 9.27 -15.45
C PHE A 73 17.47 9.83 -16.87
N GLY A 74 17.65 11.13 -17.06
CA GLY A 74 17.57 11.79 -18.36
C GLY A 74 16.17 11.83 -18.97
N VAL A 75 15.11 11.64 -18.19
CA VAL A 75 13.73 11.52 -18.68
C VAL A 75 12.72 12.19 -17.75
N MET A 76 11.56 12.53 -18.29
CA MET A 76 10.40 12.98 -17.51
C MET A 76 9.86 11.81 -16.68
N MET A 77 9.64 12.04 -15.39
CA MET A 77 9.14 11.05 -14.43
C MET A 77 8.14 11.67 -13.47
N LEU A 78 7.22 10.85 -12.98
CA LEU A 78 6.28 11.23 -11.93
C LEU A 78 7.03 11.42 -10.61
N LEU A 79 6.90 12.61 -10.03
CA LEU A 79 7.46 13.04 -8.76
C LEU A 79 6.34 13.16 -7.73
N VAL A 80 6.50 12.50 -6.58
CA VAL A 80 5.60 12.63 -5.42
C VAL A 80 6.05 13.83 -4.60
N LEU A 81 5.18 14.84 -4.49
CA LEU A 81 5.48 16.09 -3.80
C LEU A 81 5.12 16.03 -2.31
N ASN A 82 5.77 16.88 -1.52
CA ASN A 82 5.47 17.15 -0.12
C ASN A 82 5.46 15.90 0.78
N VAL A 83 6.33 14.93 0.46
CA VAL A 83 6.59 13.80 1.35
C VAL A 83 7.43 14.30 2.52
N ARG A 84 6.85 14.31 3.73
CA ARG A 84 7.53 14.80 4.94
C ARG A 84 8.90 14.13 5.12
N GLY A 85 9.94 14.95 5.25
CA GLY A 85 11.32 14.52 5.44
C GLY A 85 12.06 14.07 4.17
N PHE A 86 11.42 14.08 2.99
CA PHE A 86 12.01 13.60 1.73
C PHE A 86 11.75 14.53 0.55
N SER A 87 12.65 14.44 -0.41
CA SER A 87 12.49 15.03 -1.74
C SER A 87 12.88 14.00 -2.81
N GLY A 88 12.44 14.22 -4.04
CA GLY A 88 12.88 13.40 -5.18
C GLY A 88 12.26 12.01 -5.27
N ILE A 89 11.19 11.74 -4.52
CA ILE A 89 10.47 10.45 -4.55
C ILE A 89 9.77 10.28 -5.91
N ARG A 90 10.12 9.24 -6.66
CA ARG A 90 9.57 8.98 -8.00
C ARG A 90 8.71 7.72 -8.05
N ILE A 91 7.98 7.55 -9.16
CA ILE A 91 7.40 6.26 -9.56
C ILE A 91 8.21 5.72 -10.74
N HIS A 92 8.79 4.53 -10.61
CA HIS A 92 9.71 3.97 -11.62
C HIS A 92 9.66 2.44 -11.69
N ASN A 93 10.43 1.83 -12.58
CA ASN A 93 10.57 0.36 -12.64
C ASN A 93 11.65 -0.17 -11.71
N GLY A 94 11.54 -1.44 -11.37
CA GLY A 94 12.44 -2.14 -10.48
C GLY A 94 11.95 -3.56 -10.26
N VAL A 95 12.65 -4.31 -9.42
CA VAL A 95 12.33 -5.72 -9.16
C VAL A 95 11.83 -5.92 -7.74
N SER A 96 12.23 -5.10 -6.78
CA SER A 96 11.91 -5.33 -5.37
C SER A 96 12.07 -4.05 -4.54
N ALA A 97 11.80 -4.11 -3.24
CA ALA A 97 12.02 -3.01 -2.31
C ALA A 97 13.46 -2.47 -2.34
N GLN A 98 14.45 -3.34 -2.55
CA GLN A 98 15.86 -2.93 -2.69
C GLN A 98 16.10 -2.06 -3.92
N SER A 99 15.22 -2.09 -4.92
CA SER A 99 15.27 -1.22 -6.09
C SER A 99 14.70 0.17 -5.83
N THR A 100 14.06 0.42 -4.68
CA THR A 100 13.24 1.61 -4.49
C THR A 100 14.06 2.86 -4.17
N GLU A 101 15.15 2.73 -3.40
CA GLU A 101 15.78 3.89 -2.73
C GLU A 101 14.73 4.80 -2.03
N GLY A 102 13.60 4.23 -1.56
CA GLY A 102 12.46 4.95 -1.00
C GLY A 102 11.37 5.40 -1.99
N CYS A 103 11.48 5.09 -3.28
CA CYS A 103 10.49 5.36 -4.34
C CYS A 103 9.38 4.30 -4.42
N ILE A 104 8.36 4.57 -5.24
CA ILE A 104 7.35 3.56 -5.60
C ILE A 104 7.84 2.83 -6.85
N VAL A 105 8.07 1.53 -6.74
CA VAL A 105 8.37 0.70 -7.90
C VAL A 105 7.06 0.14 -8.46
N ALA A 106 6.83 0.28 -9.76
CA ALA A 106 5.60 -0.13 -10.44
C ALA A 106 5.87 -1.19 -11.54
N SER A 107 4.98 -2.19 -11.62
CA SER A 107 5.01 -3.25 -12.63
C SER A 107 3.62 -3.83 -12.87
N TYR A 108 3.35 -4.28 -14.09
CA TYR A 108 2.14 -5.04 -14.41
C TYR A 108 2.13 -6.44 -13.81
N THR A 109 3.29 -6.98 -13.45
CA THR A 109 3.42 -8.37 -12.99
C THR A 109 4.09 -8.42 -11.62
N ARG A 110 3.36 -8.95 -10.65
CA ARG A 110 3.86 -9.27 -9.31
C ARG A 110 4.15 -10.76 -9.20
N LEU A 111 5.35 -11.07 -8.71
CA LEU A 111 5.82 -12.40 -8.36
C LEU A 111 5.67 -12.61 -6.83
N LYS A 112 6.07 -13.79 -6.36
CA LYS A 112 6.09 -14.11 -4.93
C LYS A 112 7.16 -13.29 -4.19
N ASN A 113 6.98 -13.13 -2.88
CA ASN A 113 7.94 -12.56 -1.95
C ASN A 113 8.36 -11.13 -2.31
N GLY A 114 7.40 -10.26 -2.62
CA GLY A 114 7.66 -8.84 -2.90
C GLY A 114 8.45 -8.55 -4.17
N LYS A 115 8.58 -9.53 -5.08
CA LYS A 115 9.27 -9.35 -6.36
C LYS A 115 8.30 -8.90 -7.47
N LEU A 116 8.78 -8.06 -8.36
CA LEU A 116 8.11 -7.55 -9.55
C LEU A 116 8.94 -7.88 -10.80
N VAL A 117 8.29 -7.84 -11.96
CA VAL A 117 8.98 -7.92 -13.25
C VAL A 117 9.35 -6.51 -13.71
N LYS A 118 10.57 -6.34 -14.24
CA LYS A 118 10.96 -5.06 -14.84
C LYS A 118 10.24 -4.88 -16.17
N ASP A 119 9.18 -4.06 -16.18
CA ASP A 119 8.37 -3.78 -17.37
C ASP A 119 8.13 -2.26 -17.58
N SER A 120 7.20 -1.91 -18.47
CA SER A 120 6.89 -0.53 -18.87
C SER A 120 5.87 0.19 -18.00
N ALA A 121 5.31 -0.43 -16.95
CA ALA A 121 4.15 0.11 -16.23
C ALA A 121 4.34 1.57 -15.75
N TRP A 122 5.53 1.94 -15.28
CA TRP A 122 5.83 3.31 -14.86
C TRP A 122 5.81 4.34 -16.01
N LYS A 123 6.25 3.94 -17.22
CA LYS A 123 6.22 4.80 -18.42
C LYS A 123 4.79 4.98 -18.89
N ASP A 124 4.06 3.88 -18.98
CA ASP A 124 2.68 3.89 -19.42
C ASP A 124 1.79 4.67 -18.45
N LEU A 125 2.07 4.59 -17.14
CA LEU A 125 1.43 5.42 -16.11
C LEU A 125 1.70 6.90 -16.36
N ARG A 126 2.97 7.29 -16.56
CA ARG A 126 3.35 8.66 -16.85
C ARG A 126 2.63 9.18 -18.10
N ASP A 127 2.65 8.40 -19.19
CA ASP A 127 2.07 8.79 -20.47
C ASP A 127 0.54 8.91 -20.36
N LYS A 128 -0.11 7.99 -19.61
CA LYS A 128 -1.53 8.06 -19.30
C LYS A 128 -1.92 9.34 -18.54
N LEU A 129 -1.03 9.82 -17.67
CA LEU A 129 -1.27 10.99 -16.82
C LEU A 129 -0.86 12.32 -17.47
N ALA A 130 -0.10 12.29 -18.57
CA ALA A 130 0.42 13.50 -19.22
C ALA A 130 -0.66 14.47 -19.72
N GLY A 131 -1.88 13.99 -19.96
CA GLY A 131 -3.02 14.80 -20.42
C GLY A 131 -3.93 15.30 -19.29
N TYR A 132 -3.46 15.36 -18.05
CA TYR A 132 -4.18 15.89 -16.88
C TYR A 132 -3.46 17.11 -16.33
N ASP A 133 -4.22 18.11 -15.90
CA ASP A 133 -3.69 19.37 -15.33
C ASP A 133 -3.29 19.20 -13.87
N THR A 134 -3.94 18.26 -13.17
CA THR A 134 -3.68 17.98 -11.76
C THR A 134 -3.75 16.48 -11.54
N ILE A 135 -2.82 15.95 -10.75
CA ILE A 135 -2.74 14.53 -10.42
C ILE A 135 -2.62 14.42 -8.90
N GLU A 136 -3.55 13.70 -8.29
CA GLU A 136 -3.58 13.46 -6.85
C GLU A 136 -3.33 11.98 -6.57
N LEU A 137 -2.39 11.67 -5.68
CA LEU A 137 -2.12 10.33 -5.20
C LEU A 137 -2.58 10.18 -3.75
N LYS A 138 -3.46 9.22 -3.51
CA LYS A 138 -3.84 8.78 -2.18
C LYS A 138 -3.19 7.44 -1.85
N ILE A 139 -2.50 7.36 -0.72
CA ILE A 139 -1.90 6.13 -0.22
C ILE A 139 -2.71 5.63 0.98
N LYS A 140 -3.13 4.37 0.93
CA LYS A 140 -3.84 3.70 2.01
C LYS A 140 -3.27 2.31 2.28
N ASN A 141 -3.21 1.94 3.55
CA ASN A 141 -3.01 0.60 4.00
C ASN A 141 -4.35 -0.14 3.85
N GLY A 142 -4.39 -1.13 2.96
CA GLY A 142 -5.53 -2.01 2.85
C GLY A 142 -5.74 -2.77 4.16
N ALA A 143 -6.99 -3.14 4.43
CA ALA A 143 -7.30 -3.96 5.59
C ALA A 143 -6.51 -5.27 5.48
N VAL A 144 -5.54 -5.45 6.38
CA VAL A 144 -4.96 -6.77 6.61
C VAL A 144 -6.08 -7.56 7.26
N ILE A 145 -6.86 -8.28 6.44
CA ILE A 145 -7.73 -9.33 6.95
C ILE A 145 -6.77 -10.42 7.42
N ARG A 146 -6.16 -10.21 8.60
CA ARG A 146 -5.49 -11.28 9.31
C ARG A 146 -6.53 -12.38 9.46
N LEU A 147 -6.07 -13.62 9.57
CA LEU A 147 -6.89 -14.81 9.82
C LEU A 147 -7.84 -14.70 11.05
N THR A 148 -7.98 -13.54 11.70
CA THR A 148 -8.90 -13.26 12.79
C THR A 148 -10.35 -13.64 12.47
N LEU A 149 -10.86 -13.43 11.26
CA LEU A 149 -12.23 -13.88 10.94
C LEU A 149 -12.34 -15.42 10.89
N LEU A 150 -11.31 -16.11 10.38
CA LEU A 150 -11.29 -17.58 10.34
C LEU A 150 -11.04 -18.18 11.73
N THR A 151 -10.18 -17.56 12.56
CA THR A 151 -9.98 -17.98 13.94
C THR A 151 -11.20 -17.68 14.80
N LEU A 152 -11.89 -16.55 14.61
CA LEU A 152 -13.17 -16.26 15.27
C LEU A 152 -14.26 -17.25 14.85
N LEU A 153 -14.30 -17.63 13.57
CA LEU A 153 -15.22 -18.67 13.08
C LEU A 153 -14.89 -20.04 13.71
N LEU A 154 -13.61 -20.42 13.77
CA LEU A 154 -13.18 -21.69 14.39
C LEU A 154 -13.43 -21.71 15.90
N ILE A 155 -13.18 -20.60 16.61
CA ILE A 155 -13.52 -20.44 18.04
C ILE A 155 -15.04 -20.54 18.22
N GLY A 156 -15.83 -19.88 17.38
CA GLY A 156 -17.29 -19.93 17.41
C GLY A 156 -17.85 -21.33 17.16
N LEU A 157 -17.35 -22.03 16.13
CA LEU A 157 -17.72 -23.42 15.82
C LEU A 157 -17.30 -24.38 16.95
N GLY A 158 -16.11 -24.19 17.53
CA GLY A 158 -15.64 -24.95 18.68
C GLY A 158 -16.52 -24.75 19.92
N ALA A 159 -16.86 -23.50 20.24
CA ALA A 159 -17.76 -23.18 21.35
C ALA A 159 -19.17 -23.77 21.15
N TYR A 160 -19.72 -23.68 19.94
CA TYR A 160 -21.02 -24.27 19.60
C TYR A 160 -21.01 -25.80 19.69
N TYR A 161 -19.95 -26.46 19.22
CA TYR A 161 -19.78 -27.90 19.35
C TYR A 161 -19.74 -28.35 20.82
N LEU A 162 -19.00 -27.62 21.67
CA LEU A 162 -18.95 -27.89 23.12
C LEU A 162 -20.30 -27.65 23.81
N TYR A 163 -21.03 -26.62 23.39
CA TYR A 163 -22.40 -26.37 23.85
C TYR A 163 -23.33 -27.55 23.52
N GLN A 164 -23.31 -28.03 22.27
CA GLN A 164 -24.09 -29.18 21.82
C GLN A 164 -23.73 -30.49 22.56
N LYS A 165 -22.46 -30.68 22.93
CA LYS A 165 -22.01 -31.83 23.74
C LYS A 165 -22.28 -31.69 25.24
N GLY A 166 -22.88 -30.59 25.70
CA GLY A 166 -23.23 -30.38 27.10
C GLY A 166 -22.04 -30.24 28.05
N THR A 167 -20.80 -30.17 27.55
CA THR A 167 -19.57 -30.02 28.35
C THR A 167 -19.47 -28.65 29.01
N PHE A 168 -20.21 -27.64 28.51
CA PHE A 168 -20.30 -26.32 29.15
C PHE A 168 -20.95 -26.33 30.54
N LYS A 169 -21.83 -27.31 30.84
CA LYS A 169 -22.46 -27.47 32.16
C LYS A 169 -21.49 -27.94 33.26
N GLN A 170 -20.34 -28.50 32.90
CA GLN A 170 -19.30 -28.87 33.88
C GLN A 170 -18.41 -27.69 34.26
N LEU A 171 -18.13 -26.77 33.32
CA LEU A 171 -17.28 -25.60 33.56
C LEU A 171 -17.94 -24.56 34.49
N SER A 172 -19.25 -24.36 34.42
CA SER A 172 -19.95 -23.44 35.34
C SER A 172 -19.99 -23.93 36.80
N LYS A 173 -19.77 -25.23 37.06
CA LYS A 173 -19.64 -25.78 38.41
C LYS A 173 -18.23 -25.64 39.00
N VAL A 174 -17.22 -25.38 38.17
CA VAL A 174 -15.82 -25.19 38.61
C VAL A 174 -15.52 -23.72 38.90
N LEU A 175 -16.30 -22.79 38.33
CA LEU A 175 -16.11 -21.34 38.47
C LEU A 175 -17.08 -20.66 39.45
N SER A 176 -17.93 -21.42 40.16
CA SER A 176 -18.70 -20.87 41.27
C SER A 176 -17.78 -20.65 42.47
N PRO A 177 -17.66 -19.42 43.01
CA PRO A 177 -16.86 -19.20 44.20
C PRO A 177 -17.55 -19.89 45.40
N ALA A 178 -16.78 -20.71 46.11
CA ALA A 178 -17.22 -21.35 47.34
C ALA A 178 -17.28 -20.27 48.45
N TRP A 179 -18.47 -19.75 48.68
CA TRP A 179 -18.84 -19.05 49.91
C TRP A 179 -19.93 -19.87 50.59
#